data_AF-A0A1C5T673-F1
#
_entry.id   AF-A0A1C5T673-F1
#
_cell.length_a   1.000
_cell.length_b   1.000
_cell.length_c   1.000
_cell.angle_alpha   90.00
_cell.angle_beta   90.00
_cell.angle_gamma   90.00
#
_symmetry.space_group_name_H-M   'P 1'
#
loop_
_entity.id
_entity.type
_entity.pdbx_description
1 polymer ?
#
loop_
_entity_poly.entity_id
_entity_poly.type
_entity_poly.pdbx_seq_one_letter_code
_entity_poly.pdbx_strand_id
1 'polypeptide(L)' 'MPLSKAYDEYTIEDIYNLPAGKWTITVWDLRNDNNDEYSFSDKVKAGIYDDLYIDFSTIQL' A
#
# COMPACT_ATOMS: atom_id res chain seq x y z
N MET A 1 -15.00 -17.85 10.37
CA MET A 1 -13.85 -16.96 10.14
C MET A 1 -13.37 -17.22 8.73
N PRO A 2 -13.35 -16.26 7.80
CA PRO A 2 -12.59 -16.42 6.58
C PRO A 2 -11.28 -15.63 6.68
N LEU A 3 -10.20 -16.38 6.86
CA LEU A 3 -8.86 -16.01 6.44
C LEU A 3 -8.75 -16.35 4.95
N SER A 4 -8.78 -15.33 4.08
CA SER A 4 -7.99 -15.24 2.84
C SER A 4 -8.49 -14.08 1.99
N LYS A 5 -7.75 -12.97 1.97
CA LYS A 5 -7.72 -12.15 0.75
C LYS A 5 -6.93 -12.97 -0.27
N ALA A 6 -7.51 -13.26 -1.41
CA ALA A 6 -6.77 -13.79 -2.54
C ALA A 6 -5.80 -12.70 -2.99
N TYR A 7 -4.51 -12.90 -2.73
CA TYR A 7 -3.49 -12.10 -3.37
C TYR A 7 -3.35 -12.65 -4.78
N ASP A 8 -3.53 -11.80 -5.79
CA ASP A 8 -3.15 -12.17 -7.14
C ASP A 8 -1.63 -12.43 -7.13
N GLU A 9 -1.23 -13.64 -7.50
CA GLU A 9 0.19 -13.99 -7.65
C GLU A 9 0.72 -13.30 -8.91
N TYR A 10 1.59 -12.31 -8.74
CA TYR A 10 2.27 -11.63 -9.84
C TYR A 10 3.73 -12.08 -9.94
N THR A 11 4.20 -12.35 -11.15
CA THR A 11 5.64 -12.50 -11.40
C THR A 11 6.33 -11.14 -11.40
N ILE A 12 7.65 -11.13 -11.22
CA ILE A 12 8.46 -9.91 -11.31
C ILE A 12 8.25 -9.22 -12.67
N GLU A 13 8.14 -9.99 -13.76
CA GLU A 13 7.87 -9.49 -15.11
C GLU A 13 6.49 -8.84 -15.23
N ASP A 14 5.47 -9.40 -14.57
CA ASP A 14 4.12 -8.82 -14.55
C ASP A 14 4.14 -7.44 -13.88
N ILE A 15 4.88 -7.30 -12.76
CA ILE A 15 5.00 -6.03 -12.04
C ILE A 15 5.63 -4.93 -12.91
N TYR A 16 6.66 -5.26 -13.69
CA TYR A 16 7.28 -4.31 -14.62
C TYR A 16 6.39 -3.92 -15.80
N ASN A 17 5.46 -4.80 -16.18
CA ASN A 17 4.51 -4.58 -17.28
C ASN A 17 3.15 -4.05 -16.83
N LEU A 18 2.95 -3.79 -15.52
CA LEU A 18 1.72 -3.19 -15.02
C LEU A 18 1.54 -1.79 -15.63
N PRO A 19 0.31 -1.42 -16.06
CA PRO A 19 0.06 -0.10 -16.59
C PRO A 19 0.44 0.96 -15.56
N ALA A 20 1.19 1.97 -16.02
CA ALA A 20 1.56 3.14 -15.22
C ALA A 20 0.28 3.73 -14.60
N GLY A 21 0.18 3.68 -13.28
CA GLY A 21 -1.00 4.12 -12.53
C GLY A 21 -1.68 3.06 -11.65
N LYS A 22 -1.25 1.79 -11.69
CA LYS A 22 -1.73 0.74 -10.76
C LYS A 22 -0.89 0.57 -9.48
N TRP A 23 -0.04 1.53 -9.18
CA TRP A 23 0.77 1.50 -7.97
C TRP A 23 -0.07 1.99 -6.81
N THR A 24 -0.43 1.09 -5.90
CA THR A 24 -1.18 1.42 -4.69
C THR A 24 -0.37 1.07 -3.44
N ILE A 25 -0.60 1.80 -2.36
CA ILE A 25 0.06 1.63 -1.08
C ILE A 25 -0.96 1.04 -0.13
N THR A 26 -0.69 -0.18 0.36
CA THR A 26 -1.54 -0.84 1.35
C THR A 26 -0.92 -0.70 2.73
N VAL A 27 -1.63 -0.04 3.64
CA VAL A 27 -1.25 0.08 5.05
C VAL A 27 -1.98 -0.99 5.83
N TRP A 28 -1.23 -1.75 6.61
CA TRP A 28 -1.77 -2.79 7.49
C TRP A 28 -1.75 -2.31 8.93
N ASP A 29 -2.92 -2.11 9.53
CA ASP A 29 -3.02 -1.90 10.97
C ASP A 29 -3.15 -3.27 11.66
N LEU A 30 -2.01 -3.76 12.15
CA LEU A 30 -1.93 -5.03 12.86
C LEU A 30 -2.71 -5.04 14.18
N ARG A 31 -3.05 -3.87 14.75
CA ARG A 31 -3.82 -3.80 16.01
C ARG A 31 -5.31 -3.99 15.75
N ASN A 32 -5.81 -3.41 14.67
CA ASN A 32 -7.23 -3.41 14.32
C ASN A 32 -7.61 -4.47 13.29
N ASP A 33 -6.63 -5.26 12.81
CA ASP A 33 -6.79 -6.26 11.73
C ASP A 33 -7.51 -5.66 10.51
N ASN A 34 -7.10 -4.45 10.16
CA ASN A 34 -7.65 -3.69 9.03
C ASN A 34 -6.54 -3.33 8.05
N ASN A 35 -6.96 -2.94 6.85
CA ASN A 35 -6.05 -2.43 5.86
C ASN A 35 -6.70 -1.27 5.09
N ASP A 36 -5.92 -0.23 4.87
CA ASP A 36 -6.30 0.94 4.09
C ASP A 36 -5.44 1.00 2.83
N GLU A 37 -6.03 1.48 1.73
CA GLU A 37 -5.36 1.59 0.43
C GLU A 37 -5.26 3.05 0.01
N TYR A 38 -4.07 3.45 -0.44
CA TYR A 38 -3.72 4.82 -0.79
C TYR A 38 -3.04 4.87 -2.16
N SER A 39 -3.13 6.02 -2.83
CA SER A 39 -2.34 6.30 -4.04
C SER A 39 -0.94 6.80 -3.67
N PHE A 40 0.02 6.68 -4.58
CA PHE A 40 1.38 7.23 -4.38
C PHE A 40 1.43 8.77 -4.24
N SER A 41 0.35 9.46 -4.61
CA SER A 41 0.17 10.90 -4.37
C SER A 41 -0.29 11.23 -2.96
N ASP A 42 -0.75 10.24 -2.20
CA ASP A 42 -1.40 10.46 -0.91
C ASP A 42 -0.38 10.43 0.23
N LYS A 43 -0.63 11.26 1.25
CA LYS A 43 0.10 11.21 2.52
C LYS A 43 -0.54 10.18 3.42
N VAL A 44 0.25 9.20 3.84
CA VAL A 44 -0.21 8.05 4.61
C VAL A 44 0.07 8.27 6.09
N LYS A 45 -0.92 8.15 6.97
CA LYS A 45 -0.71 8.27 8.43
C LYS A 45 -0.01 7.00 8.95
N ALA A 46 1.10 7.16 9.67
CA ALA A 46 1.88 6.02 10.17
C ALA A 46 1.22 5.27 11.34
N GLY A 47 0.24 5.89 12.02
CA GLY A 47 -0.51 5.26 13.12
C GLY A 47 0.25 5.11 14.45
N ILE A 48 1.54 5.46 14.50
CA ILE A 48 2.37 5.43 15.73
C ILE A 48 2.42 6.78 16.47
N TYR A 49 2.31 7.89 15.73
CA TYR A 49 2.17 9.24 16.27
C TYR A 49 1.06 9.96 15.51
N ASP A 50 0.40 10.92 16.17
CA ASP A 50 -0.76 11.60 15.60
C ASP A 50 -0.43 12.51 14.41
N ASP A 51 0.80 13.02 14.37
CA ASP A 51 1.32 13.95 13.38
C ASP A 51 2.34 13.32 12.41
N LEU A 52 2.60 12.01 12.53
CA LEU A 52 3.52 11.31 11.63
C LEU A 52 2.80 10.82 10.38
N TYR A 53 3.15 11.45 9.26
CA TYR A 53 2.72 11.08 7.92
C TYR A 53 3.93 10.70 7.06
N ILE A 54 3.74 9.69 6.22
CA ILE A 54 4.72 9.24 5.22
C ILE A 54 4.23 9.74 3.87
N ASP A 55 5.10 10.47 3.18
CA ASP A 55 4.84 10.97 1.84
C ASP A 55 5.64 10.13 0.84
N PHE A 56 4.95 9.30 0.06
CA PHE A 56 5.57 8.42 -0.92
C PHE A 56 5.79 9.11 -2.28
N SER A 57 5.29 10.33 -2.46
CA SER A 57 5.47 11.09 -3.71
C SER A 57 6.93 11.50 -3.95
N THR A 58 7.76 11.50 -2.91
CA THR A 58 9.17 11.88 -2.98
C THR A 58 10.09 10.72 -3.35
N ILE A 59 9.58 9.49 -3.46
CA ILE A 59 10.38 8.33 -3.86
C ILE A 59 10.61 8.40 -5.37
N GLN A 60 11.87 8.54 -5.76
CA GLN A 60 12.33 8.39 -7.14
C GLN A 60 12.99 7.00 -7.26
N LEU A 61 12.52 6.20 -8.22
CA LEU A 61 13.08 4.88 -8.56
C LEU A 61 14.33 5.02 -9.42
#